data_AF-A0A7V6C853-F1
#
_entry.id   AF-A0A7V6C853-F1
#
_cell.length_a   1.000
_cell.length_b   1.000
_cell.length_c   1.000
_cell.angle_alpha   90.00
_cell.angle_beta   90.00
_cell.angle_gamma   90.00
#
_symmetry.space_group_name_H-M   'P 1'
#
loop_
_entity.id
_entity.type
_entity.pdbx_description
1 polymer ?
#
loop_
_entity_poly.entity_id
_entity_poly.type
_entity_poly.pdbx_seq_one_letter_code
_entity_poly.pdbx_strand_id
1 'polypeptide(L)'
;MIFIPVAGWITISLVMLALLNFVLKQISRDYVKGLHKDYKAFTDAYRRFMQHMIRRHRYFGVAALASFLVHAGLILFFSFGIALTGLITGVLLSAVVSLGGYGYYVNKDIRSWWVAVHRGCAFALMLSALVHVFSKVYV
;
A
#
# COMPACT_ATOMS: atom_id res chain seq x y z
N MET A 1 18.45 -19.79 -2.22
CA MET A 1 17.79 -18.62 -2.86
C MET A 1 16.43 -18.26 -2.23
N ILE A 2 16.18 -18.57 -0.96
CA ILE A 2 14.90 -18.26 -0.26
C ILE A 2 14.66 -16.76 -0.06
N PHE A 3 15.72 -15.95 -0.05
CA PHE A 3 15.64 -14.52 0.29
C PHE A 3 14.84 -13.68 -0.72
N ILE A 4 14.88 -14.03 -2.01
CA ILE A 4 14.13 -13.30 -3.06
C ILE A 4 12.61 -13.40 -2.85
N PRO A 5 12.00 -14.61 -2.78
CA PRO A 5 10.57 -14.73 -2.55
C PRO A 5 10.16 -14.18 -1.17
N VAL A 6 10.99 -14.35 -0.14
CA VAL A 6 10.73 -13.76 1.19
C VAL A 6 10.65 -12.23 1.10
N ALA A 7 11.61 -11.57 0.44
CA ALA A 7 11.57 -10.12 0.24
C ALA A 7 10.35 -9.68 -0.59
N GLY A 8 9.94 -10.47 -1.58
CA GLY A 8 8.72 -10.24 -2.36
C GLY A 8 7.45 -10.29 -1.48
N TRP A 9 7.33 -11.34 -0.67
CA TRP A 9 6.21 -11.53 0.26
C TRP A 9 6.13 -10.45 1.35
N ILE A 10 7.28 -10.00 1.86
CA ILE A 10 7.34 -8.87 2.80
C ILE A 10 6.87 -7.58 2.10
N THR A 11 7.35 -7.32 0.88
CA THR A 11 6.97 -6.14 0.10
C THR A 11 5.47 -6.08 -0.14
N ILE A 12 4.86 -7.16 -0.64
CA ILE A 12 3.41 -7.21 -0.90
C ILE A 12 2.61 -7.08 0.41
N SER A 13 3.07 -7.69 1.51
CA SER A 13 2.40 -7.56 2.81
C SER A 13 2.36 -6.12 3.29
N LEU A 14 3.47 -5.38 3.15
CA LEU A 14 3.55 -3.96 3.51
C LEU A 14 2.69 -3.07 2.60
N VAL A 15 2.67 -3.36 1.30
CA VAL A 15 1.76 -2.70 0.35
C VAL A 15 0.31 -2.93 0.75
N MET A 16 -0.08 -4.16 1.09
CA MET A 16 -1.43 -4.49 1.54
C MET A 16 -1.79 -3.77 2.84
N LEU A 17 -0.88 -3.72 3.82
CA LEU A 17 -1.09 -2.94 5.05
C LEU A 17 -1.27 -1.44 4.77
N ALA A 18 -0.56 -0.88 3.79
CA ALA A 18 -0.77 0.50 3.37
C ALA A 18 -2.15 0.68 2.71
N LEU A 19 -2.56 -0.25 1.83
CA LEU A 19 -3.84 -0.20 1.11
C LEU A 19 -5.06 -0.47 2.01
N LEU A 20 -4.91 -1.18 3.13
CA LEU A 20 -5.99 -1.40 4.12
C LEU A 20 -6.63 -0.08 4.57
N ASN A 21 -5.89 1.03 4.53
CA ASN A 21 -6.43 2.35 4.83
C ASN A 21 -7.67 2.70 3.98
N PHE A 22 -7.68 2.30 2.70
CA PHE A 22 -8.82 2.50 1.82
C PHE A 22 -10.02 1.66 2.27
N VAL A 23 -9.80 0.36 2.49
CA VAL A 23 -10.83 -0.61 2.89
C VAL A 23 -11.44 -0.22 4.24
N LEU A 24 -10.61 0.11 5.23
CA LEU A 24 -11.09 0.48 6.56
C LEU A 24 -11.90 1.78 6.55
N LYS A 25 -11.53 2.75 5.70
CA LYS A 25 -12.32 3.97 5.53
C LYS A 25 -13.66 3.70 4.85
N GLN A 26 -13.67 2.83 3.84
CA GLN A 26 -14.91 2.41 3.17
C GLN A 26 -15.86 1.73 4.15
N ILE A 27 -15.39 0.70 4.87
CA ILE A 27 -16.19 -0.03 5.85
C ILE A 27 -16.72 0.92 6.95
N SER A 28 -15.88 1.86 7.39
CA SER A 28 -16.27 2.86 8.38
C SER A 28 -17.46 3.69 7.91
N ARG A 29 -17.41 4.16 6.65
CA ARG A 29 -18.43 5.05 6.09
C ARG A 29 -19.73 4.31 5.81
N ASP A 30 -19.63 3.13 5.21
CA ASP A 30 -20.79 2.45 4.65
C ASP A 30 -21.52 1.59 5.71
N TYR A 31 -20.80 1.10 6.74
CA TYR A 31 -21.38 0.21 7.75
C TYR A 31 -21.27 0.78 9.18
N VAL A 32 -20.07 1.17 9.62
CA VAL A 32 -19.85 1.47 11.06
C VAL A 32 -20.53 2.77 11.50
N LYS A 33 -20.58 3.79 10.64
CA LYS A 33 -21.24 5.07 10.97
C LYS A 33 -22.75 4.95 11.17
N GLY A 34 -23.40 3.96 10.55
CA GLY A 34 -24.85 3.75 10.63
C GLY A 34 -25.29 2.82 11.76
N LEU A 35 -24.36 2.26 12.54
CA LEU A 35 -24.69 1.31 13.60
C LEU A 35 -25.50 1.97 14.72
N HIS A 36 -26.49 1.22 15.22
CA HIS A 36 -27.29 1.62 16.39
C HIS A 36 -26.41 1.79 17.64
N LYS A 37 -26.88 2.59 18.60
CA LYS A 37 -26.13 2.94 19.82
C LYS A 37 -25.74 1.72 20.67
N ASP A 38 -26.48 0.61 20.56
CA ASP A 38 -26.20 -0.63 21.28
C ASP A 38 -24.85 -1.24 20.89
N TYR A 39 -24.36 -0.94 19.67
CA TYR A 39 -23.06 -1.41 19.17
C TYR A 39 -21.91 -0.42 19.45
N LYS A 40 -22.07 0.47 20.44
CA LYS A 40 -21.07 1.50 20.77
C LYS A 40 -19.69 0.90 21.04
N ALA A 41 -19.60 -0.20 21.78
CA ALA A 41 -18.33 -0.85 22.11
C ALA A 41 -17.56 -1.30 20.85
N PHE A 42 -18.26 -1.92 19.89
CA PHE A 42 -17.69 -2.31 18.60
C PHE A 42 -17.26 -1.09 17.79
N THR A 43 -18.13 -0.08 17.69
CA THR A 43 -17.85 1.16 16.95
C THR A 43 -16.58 1.84 17.49
N ASP A 44 -16.42 1.92 18.80
CA ASP A 44 -15.25 2.52 19.44
C ASP A 44 -13.98 1.68 19.22
N ALA A 45 -14.07 0.35 19.34
CA ALA A 45 -12.95 -0.55 19.04
C ALA A 45 -12.50 -0.43 17.58
N TYR A 46 -13.44 -0.45 16.64
CA TYR A 46 -13.19 -0.27 15.21
C TYR A 46 -12.52 1.07 14.94
N ARG A 47 -13.02 2.17 15.52
CA ARG A 47 -12.45 3.51 15.35
C ARG A 47 -11.01 3.59 15.87
N ARG A 48 -10.72 2.99 17.04
CA ARG A 48 -9.35 2.91 17.57
C ARG A 48 -8.42 2.14 16.62
N PHE A 49 -8.87 0.99 16.12
CA PHE A 49 -8.10 0.20 15.16
C PHE A 49 -7.86 0.95 13.85
N MET A 50 -8.91 1.54 13.26
CA MET A 50 -8.80 2.33 12.04
C MET A 50 -7.84 3.52 12.23
N GLN A 51 -7.91 4.24 13.35
CA GLN A 51 -6.98 5.33 13.66
C GLN A 51 -5.53 4.82 13.79
N HIS A 52 -5.33 3.68 14.44
CA HIS A 52 -4.01 3.03 14.56
C HIS A 52 -3.41 2.74 13.18
N MET A 53 -4.22 2.24 12.25
CA MET A 53 -3.81 1.94 10.87
C MET A 53 -3.54 3.22 10.06
N ILE A 54 -4.44 4.22 10.11
CA ILE A 54 -4.27 5.50 9.41
C ILE A 54 -2.97 6.20 9.84
N ARG A 55 -2.69 6.25 11.15
CA ARG A 55 -1.49 6.91 11.68
C ARG A 55 -0.20 6.23 11.23
N ARG A 56 -0.24 4.92 10.97
CA ARG A 56 0.92 4.14 10.52
C ARG A 56 1.03 4.00 9.01
N HIS A 57 0.01 4.36 8.25
CA HIS A 57 -0.04 4.22 6.79
C HIS A 57 1.23 4.70 6.08
N ARG A 58 1.77 5.87 6.45
CA ARG A 58 3.02 6.40 5.86
C ARG A 58 4.22 5.47 6.10
N TYR A 59 4.31 4.87 7.28
CA TYR A 59 5.42 3.99 7.62
C TYR A 59 5.32 2.68 6.85
N PHE A 60 4.10 2.16 6.63
CA PHE A 60 3.90 1.00 5.76
C PHE A 60 4.30 1.30 4.31
N GLY A 61 3.95 2.47 3.78
CA GLY A 61 4.36 2.88 2.43
C GLY A 61 5.88 3.00 2.28
N VAL A 62 6.55 3.67 3.22
CA VAL A 62 8.02 3.82 3.21
C VAL A 62 8.71 2.47 3.41
N ALA A 63 8.23 1.64 4.33
CA ALA A 63 8.76 0.30 4.54
C ALA A 63 8.57 -0.60 3.31
N ALA A 64 7.42 -0.48 2.62
CA ALA A 64 7.17 -1.19 1.37
C ALA A 64 8.17 -0.79 0.29
N LEU A 65 8.45 0.51 0.13
CA LEU A 65 9.46 1.00 -0.81
C LEU A 65 10.86 0.48 -0.46
N ALA A 66 11.26 0.55 0.80
CA ALA A 66 12.55 0.03 1.25
C ALA A 66 12.68 -1.48 0.99
N SER A 67 11.65 -2.26 1.32
CA SER A 67 11.59 -3.70 1.05
C SER A 67 11.61 -4.01 -0.45
N PHE A 68 10.92 -3.22 -1.27
CA PHE A 68 10.95 -3.34 -2.72
C PHE A 68 12.36 -3.12 -3.27
N LEU A 69 13.09 -2.11 -2.80
CA LEU A 69 14.47 -1.87 -3.24
C LEU A 69 15.39 -3.06 -2.92
N VAL A 70 15.21 -3.69 -1.77
CA VAL A 70 15.91 -4.94 -1.43
C VAL A 70 15.51 -6.06 -2.39
N HIS A 71 14.21 -6.29 -2.60
CA HIS A 71 13.73 -7.33 -3.51
C HIS A 71 14.25 -7.14 -4.94
N ALA A 72 14.13 -5.94 -5.50
CA ALA A 72 14.63 -5.60 -6.83
C ALA A 72 16.16 -5.71 -6.92
N GLY A 73 16.89 -5.26 -5.89
CA GLY A 73 18.34 -5.38 -5.82
C GLY A 73 18.81 -6.83 -5.83
N LEU A 74 18.13 -7.73 -5.11
CA LEU A 74 18.42 -9.16 -5.14
C LEU A 74 18.17 -9.76 -6.54
N ILE A 75 17.08 -9.41 -7.21
CA ILE A 75 16.79 -9.86 -8.58
C ILE A 75 17.89 -9.45 -9.56
N LEU A 76 18.35 -8.20 -9.46
CA LEU A 76 19.44 -7.66 -10.28
C LEU A 76 20.77 -8.36 -10.01
N PHE A 77 21.12 -8.56 -8.73
CA PHE A 77 22.39 -9.16 -8.32
C PHE A 77 22.54 -10.60 -8.80
N PHE A 78 21.46 -11.38 -8.74
CA PHE A 78 21.46 -12.77 -9.20
C PHE A 78 21.04 -12.95 -10.67
N SER A 79 21.00 -11.86 -11.45
CA SER A 79 20.77 -11.85 -12.90
C SER A 79 19.48 -12.56 -13.38
N PHE A 80 18.39 -12.53 -12.59
CA PHE A 80 17.13 -13.21 -12.93
C PHE A 80 16.32 -12.56 -14.06
N GLY A 81 16.79 -11.43 -14.61
CA GLY A 81 16.04 -10.61 -15.54
C GLY A 81 14.88 -9.88 -14.83
N ILE A 82 14.60 -8.65 -15.23
CA ILE A 82 13.51 -7.86 -14.65
C ILE A 82 12.24 -8.13 -15.46
N ALA A 83 11.20 -8.65 -14.80
CA ALA A 83 9.89 -8.74 -15.42
C ALA A 83 9.29 -7.34 -15.64
N LEU A 84 8.75 -7.07 -16.83
CA LEU A 84 8.09 -5.80 -17.14
C LEU A 84 6.98 -5.47 -16.13
N THR A 85 6.19 -6.47 -15.70
CA THR A 85 5.14 -6.30 -14.68
C THR A 85 5.72 -5.82 -13.35
N GLY A 86 6.88 -6.36 -12.94
CA GLY A 86 7.57 -5.97 -11.70
C GLY A 86 8.16 -4.56 -11.78
N LEU A 87 8.69 -4.19 -12.94
CA LEU A 87 9.17 -2.83 -13.20
C LEU A 87 8.03 -1.81 -13.09
N ILE A 88 6.89 -2.07 -13.74
CA ILE A 88 5.70 -1.20 -13.67
C ILE A 88 5.21 -1.07 -12.22
N THR A 89 5.11 -2.19 -11.47
CA THR A 89 4.73 -2.17 -10.05
C THR A 89 5.70 -1.32 -9.22
N GLY A 90 7.02 -1.47 -9.45
CA GLY A 90 8.05 -0.73 -8.75
C GLY A 90 8.01 0.78 -8.99
N VAL A 91 7.77 1.19 -10.24
CA VAL A 91 7.58 2.60 -10.62
C VAL A 91 6.33 3.17 -9.94
N LEU A 92 5.22 2.45 -9.97
CA LEU A 92 3.98 2.87 -9.32
C LEU A 92 4.15 3.00 -7.81
N LEU A 93 4.82 2.04 -7.15
CA LEU A 93 5.08 2.09 -5.72
C LEU A 93 5.93 3.32 -5.36
N SER A 94 6.98 3.56 -6.12
CA SER A 94 7.87 4.72 -5.95
C SER A 94 7.11 6.03 -6.13
N ALA A 95 6.25 6.13 -7.15
CA ALA A 95 5.43 7.31 -7.42
C ALA A 95 4.41 7.56 -6.30
N VAL A 96 3.70 6.53 -5.82
CA VAL A 96 2.70 6.64 -4.75
C VAL A 96 3.35 7.09 -3.45
N VAL A 97 4.49 6.49 -3.07
CA VAL A 97 5.21 6.87 -1.86
C VAL A 97 5.76 8.29 -1.96
N SER A 98 6.30 8.67 -3.13
CA SER A 98 6.78 10.04 -3.37
C SER A 98 5.65 11.07 -3.28
N LEU A 99 4.47 10.79 -3.86
CA LEU A 99 3.28 11.64 -3.73
C LEU A 99 2.79 11.72 -2.27
N GLY A 100 2.86 10.61 -1.53
CA GLY A 100 2.54 10.60 -0.10
C GLY A 100 3.51 11.46 0.71
N GLY A 101 4.80 11.40 0.38
CA GLY A 101 5.84 12.28 0.94
C GLY A 101 5.60 13.75 0.60
N TYR A 102 5.29 14.06 -0.67
CA TYR A 102 4.94 15.40 -1.13
C TYR A 102 3.75 15.97 -0.35
N GLY A 103 2.68 15.19 -0.18
CA GLY A 103 1.52 15.60 0.60
C GLY A 103 1.81 15.81 2.09
N TYR A 104 2.78 15.09 2.65
CA TYR A 104 3.15 15.22 4.04
C TYR A 104 4.09 16.41 4.32
N TYR A 105 5.10 16.62 3.46
CA TYR A 105 6.16 17.61 3.68
C TYR A 105 5.93 18.93 2.94
N VAL A 106 5.32 18.91 1.75
CA VAL A 106 5.21 20.08 0.86
C VAL A 106 3.79 20.63 0.82
N ASN A 107 2.83 19.83 0.34
CA ASN A 107 1.45 20.29 0.15
C ASN A 107 0.49 19.56 1.10
N LYS A 108 0.31 20.15 2.28
CA LYS A 108 -0.54 19.59 3.36
C LYS A 108 -2.04 19.76 3.13
N ASP A 109 -2.45 20.42 2.03
CA ASP A 109 -3.87 20.56 1.71
C ASP A 109 -4.44 19.25 1.17
N ILE A 110 -5.31 18.63 1.97
CA ILE A 110 -5.97 17.37 1.65
C ILE A 110 -7.08 17.48 0.59
N ARG A 111 -7.45 18.70 0.18
CA ARG A 111 -8.41 18.97 -0.89
C ARG A 111 -7.74 19.22 -2.23
N SER A 112 -6.42 19.33 -2.24
CA SER A 112 -5.64 19.56 -3.45
C SER A 112 -5.61 18.33 -4.37
N TRP A 113 -5.31 18.58 -5.65
CA TRP A 113 -5.31 17.59 -6.73
C TRP A 113 -4.39 16.39 -6.45
N TRP A 114 -3.28 16.59 -5.71
CA TRP A 114 -2.30 15.54 -5.43
C TRP A 114 -2.93 14.36 -4.67
N VAL A 115 -3.96 14.59 -3.86
CA VAL A 115 -4.66 13.52 -3.13
C VAL A 115 -5.41 12.61 -4.10
N ALA A 116 -6.06 13.18 -5.12
CA ALA A 116 -6.74 12.40 -6.15
C ALA A 116 -5.73 11.57 -6.95
N VAL A 117 -4.60 12.17 -7.34
CA VAL A 117 -3.53 11.48 -8.06
C VAL A 117 -2.89 10.38 -7.20
N HIS A 118 -2.57 10.65 -5.93
CA HIS A 118 -2.04 9.66 -5.00
C HIS A 118 -2.97 8.45 -4.87
N ARG A 119 -4.29 8.67 -4.75
CA ARG A 119 -5.28 7.59 -4.68
C ARG A 119 -5.41 6.83 -6.01
N GLY A 120 -5.42 7.53 -7.14
CA GLY A 120 -5.44 6.91 -8.46
C GLY A 120 -4.22 6.03 -8.71
N CYS A 121 -3.03 6.53 -8.39
CA CYS A 121 -1.79 5.76 -8.46
C CYS A 121 -1.79 4.59 -7.48
N ALA A 122 -2.33 4.74 -6.27
CA ALA A 122 -2.43 3.64 -5.30
C ALA A 122 -3.37 2.53 -5.81
N PHE A 123 -4.45 2.88 -6.50
CA PHE A 123 -5.33 1.90 -7.14
C PHE A 123 -4.64 1.20 -8.32
N ALA A 124 -3.93 1.94 -9.18
CA ALA A 124 -3.14 1.36 -10.26
C ALA A 124 -2.03 0.42 -9.72
N LEU A 125 -1.36 0.82 -8.64
CA LEU A 125 -0.38 0.00 -7.93
C LEU A 125 -0.98 -1.31 -7.45
N MET A 126 -2.18 -1.26 -6.84
CA MET A 126 -2.88 -2.46 -6.37
C MET A 126 -3.12 -3.45 -7.52
N LEU A 127 -3.65 -2.98 -8.65
CA LEU A 127 -3.90 -3.84 -9.81
C LEU A 127 -2.59 -4.39 -10.41
N SER A 128 -1.58 -3.54 -10.56
CA SER A 128 -0.27 -3.94 -11.09
C SER A 128 0.41 -4.99 -10.20
N ALA A 129 0.38 -4.81 -8.88
CA ALA A 129 0.95 -5.75 -7.93
C ALA A 129 0.24 -7.11 -7.97
N LEU A 130 -1.09 -7.13 -8.09
CA LEU A 130 -1.86 -8.37 -8.26
C LEU A 130 -1.44 -9.12 -9.53
N VAL A 131 -1.34 -8.42 -10.66
CA VAL A 131 -0.89 -9.00 -11.93
C VAL A 131 0.54 -9.54 -11.81
N HIS A 132 1.45 -8.79 -11.19
CA HIS A 132 2.83 -9.22 -11.01
C HIS A 132 2.93 -10.49 -10.15
N VAL A 133 2.28 -10.50 -8.98
CA VAL A 133 2.29 -11.67 -8.09
C VAL A 133 1.66 -12.87 -8.79
N PHE A 134 0.50 -12.70 -9.45
CA PHE A 134 -0.14 -13.76 -10.21
C PHE A 134 0.80 -14.35 -11.28
N SER A 135 1.46 -13.47 -12.06
CA SER A 135 2.42 -13.85 -13.11
C SER A 135 3.71 -14.50 -12.62
N LYS A 136 3.97 -14.50 -11.30
CA LYS A 136 5.16 -15.12 -10.70
C LYS A 136 4.85 -16.35 -9.87
N VAL A 137 3.59 -16.54 -9.48
CA VAL A 137 3.14 -17.70 -8.71
C VAL A 137 2.50 -18.75 -9.63
N TYR A 138 1.78 -18.33 -10.66
CA TYR A 138 0.92 -19.23 -11.45
C TYR A 138 1.28 -19.34 -12.93
N VAL A 139 2.20 -18.49 -13.42
CA VAL A 139 2.69 -18.47 -14.81
C VAL A 139 4.19 -18.60 -14.78
#